data_AF-A0A1I7TEB3-F1
#
_entry.id   AF-A0A1I7TEB3-F1
#
_cell.length_a   1.000
_cell.length_b   1.000
_cell.length_c   1.000
_cell.angle_alpha   90.00
_cell.angle_beta   90.00
_cell.angle_gamma   90.00
#
_symmetry.space_group_name_H-M   'P 1'
#
loop_
_entity.id
_entity.type
_entity.pdbx_description
1 polymer ?
#
loop_
_entity_poly.entity_id
_entity_poly.type
_entity_poly.pdbx_seq_one_letter_code
_entity_poly.pdbx_strand_id
1 'polypeptide(L)'
;MSLRSMTIQPNLDDLLNKGDIIDKCVSGDDYKIDPNGDGIKIDFSNSSPSFSFSFQESRFFLTIDLLKKGIPGDVLDFVRPKIRITQKVNHRRDCSARLLFAAQLNSERFLWDPEGKVQKEKTREWEQWVDAEWEEMSIEFSGYPSGIRHLNILNQGSDRLFWKGFYGPKITDFKIEIIMPSC
;
A
#
# COMPACT_ATOMS: atom_id res chain seq x y z
N MET A 1 22.50 -20.88 7.07
CA MET A 1 21.23 -20.17 7.33
C MET A 1 20.42 -20.19 6.04
N SER A 2 19.34 -20.97 5.98
CA SER A 2 18.41 -20.93 4.84
C SER A 2 17.50 -19.71 5.02
N LEU A 3 17.69 -18.67 4.20
CA LEU A 3 16.81 -17.50 4.16
C LEU A 3 15.46 -17.94 3.58
N ARG A 4 14.54 -18.35 4.46
CA ARG A 4 13.18 -18.79 4.07
C ARG A 4 12.31 -17.62 3.60
N SER A 5 12.59 -16.41 4.05
CA SER A 5 11.94 -15.19 3.57
C SER A 5 12.74 -13.93 3.91
N MET A 6 12.49 -12.86 3.15
CA MET A 6 12.99 -11.50 3.41
C MET A 6 11.78 -10.57 3.60
N THR A 7 11.82 -9.73 4.63
CA THR A 7 10.79 -8.70 4.85
C THR A 7 11.33 -7.33 4.46
N ILE A 8 10.57 -6.60 3.66
CA ILE A 8 10.83 -5.21 3.32
C ILE A 8 9.81 -4.34 4.06
N GLN A 9 10.33 -3.36 4.79
CA GLN A 9 9.54 -2.28 5.37
C GLN A 9 9.75 -1.02 4.53
N PRO A 10 8.67 -0.35 4.07
CA PRO A 10 8.77 0.92 3.37
C PRO A 10 9.39 1.99 4.28
N ASN A 11 10.30 2.81 3.76
CA ASN A 11 10.77 3.98 4.50
C ASN A 11 9.77 5.12 4.27
N LEU A 12 9.12 5.57 5.34
CA LEU A 12 8.16 6.67 5.32
C LEU A 12 8.62 7.82 6.23
N ASP A 13 9.91 7.88 6.56
CA ASP A 13 10.45 8.82 7.56
C ASP A 13 10.28 10.27 7.12
N ASP A 14 10.35 10.54 5.81
CA ASP A 14 10.10 11.88 5.26
C ASP A 14 8.65 12.36 5.44
N LEU A 15 7.69 11.44 5.64
CA LEU A 15 6.31 11.80 5.97
C LEU A 15 6.18 12.24 7.43
N LEU A 16 7.04 11.75 8.34
CA LEU A 16 7.09 12.21 9.74
C LEU A 16 7.34 13.72 9.83
N ASN A 17 8.13 14.25 8.90
CA ASN A 17 8.54 15.66 8.90
C ASN A 17 7.53 16.61 8.24
N LYS A 18 6.49 16.10 7.56
CA LYS A 18 5.55 16.90 6.75
C LYS A 18 4.27 17.31 7.48
N GLY A 19 4.10 16.92 8.75
CA GLY A 19 2.95 17.27 9.59
C GLY A 19 1.82 16.23 9.58
N ASP A 20 0.75 16.50 10.33
CA ASP A 20 -0.33 15.53 10.58
C ASP A 20 -1.34 15.39 9.43
N ILE A 21 -1.47 16.39 8.55
CA ILE A 21 -2.45 16.43 7.46
C ILE A 21 -1.75 16.73 6.13
N ILE A 22 -2.04 15.93 5.10
CA ILE A 22 -1.52 16.07 3.74
C ILE A 22 -2.67 16.41 2.79
N ASP A 23 -2.81 17.69 2.48
CA ASP A 23 -3.85 18.28 1.62
C ASP A 23 -3.36 18.72 0.23
N LYS A 24 -2.06 18.59 -0.02
CA LYS A 24 -1.40 18.89 -1.30
C LYS A 24 -0.65 17.68 -1.83
N CYS A 25 -0.45 17.61 -3.14
CA CYS A 25 0.34 16.54 -3.74
C CYS A 25 1.75 16.52 -3.13
N VAL A 26 2.15 15.36 -2.62
CA VAL A 26 3.48 15.13 -2.04
C VAL A 26 4.07 13.89 -2.67
N SER A 27 5.31 13.98 -3.14
CA SER A 27 6.08 12.83 -3.62
C SER A 27 7.42 12.73 -2.91
N GLY A 28 7.91 11.50 -2.76
CA GLY A 28 9.27 11.14 -2.40
C GLY A 28 9.80 10.06 -3.35
N ASP A 29 11.04 9.61 -3.14
CA ASP A 29 11.64 8.61 -4.02
C ASP A 29 10.89 7.26 -4.03
N ASP A 30 10.19 6.92 -2.95
CA ASP A 30 9.50 5.64 -2.85
C ASP A 30 7.98 5.80 -2.72
N TYR A 31 7.43 7.02 -2.68
CA TYR A 31 5.98 7.22 -2.47
C TYR A 31 5.43 8.46 -3.18
N LYS A 32 4.11 8.47 -3.40
CA LYS A 32 3.36 9.65 -3.86
C LYS A 32 1.98 9.68 -3.21
N ILE A 33 1.53 10.85 -2.80
CA ILE A 33 0.18 11.10 -2.30
C ILE A 33 -0.50 12.07 -3.26
N ASP A 34 -1.65 11.65 -3.78
CA ASP A 34 -2.58 12.46 -4.55
C ASP A 34 -3.84 12.70 -3.68
N PRO A 35 -3.87 13.79 -2.89
CA PRO A 35 -4.98 14.06 -1.97
C PRO A 35 -6.14 14.74 -2.67
N ASN A 36 -7.35 14.51 -2.15
CA ASN A 36 -8.59 15.24 -2.45
C ASN A 36 -9.40 15.42 -1.15
N GLY A 37 -10.42 16.29 -1.16
CA GLY A 37 -11.17 16.62 0.05
C GLY A 37 -10.28 17.29 1.08
N ASP A 38 -10.30 16.83 2.34
CA ASP A 38 -9.34 17.28 3.36
C ASP A 38 -8.01 16.48 3.31
N GLY A 39 -7.84 15.61 2.30
CA GLY A 39 -6.60 14.89 2.03
C GLY A 39 -6.43 13.59 2.83
N ILE A 40 -5.19 13.30 3.25
CA ILE A 40 -4.84 12.14 4.07
C ILE A 40 -4.24 12.63 5.38
N LYS A 41 -4.83 12.21 6.50
CA LYS A 41 -4.30 12.46 7.84
C LYS A 41 -3.37 11.31 8.25
N ILE A 42 -2.21 11.64 8.78
CA ILE A 42 -1.31 10.67 9.39
C ILE A 42 -1.49 10.74 10.91
N ASP A 43 -1.62 9.57 11.53
CA ASP A 43 -1.74 9.41 12.98
C ASP A 43 -0.56 8.59 13.50
N PHE A 44 0.26 9.22 14.35
CA PHE A 44 1.46 8.67 14.97
C PHE A 44 1.23 8.17 16.40
N SER A 45 -0.02 8.14 16.87
CA SER A 45 -0.35 7.71 18.24
C SER A 45 -0.13 6.21 18.48
N ASN A 46 -0.08 5.41 17.42
CA ASN A 46 0.19 3.98 17.47
C ASN A 46 1.66 3.68 17.20
N SER A 47 2.12 2.47 17.56
CA SER A 47 3.50 2.02 17.29
C SER A 47 3.89 2.09 15.81
N SER A 48 2.89 2.02 14.92
CA SER A 48 3.01 2.21 13.48
C SER A 48 2.13 3.36 13.03
N PRO A 49 2.63 4.30 12.22
CA PRO A 49 1.82 5.38 11.67
C PRO A 49 0.62 4.83 10.88
N SER A 50 -0.56 5.41 11.07
CA SER A 50 -1.75 5.07 10.27
C SER A 50 -2.19 6.23 9.41
N PHE A 51 -2.67 5.93 8.21
CA PHE A 51 -3.15 6.90 7.23
C PHE A 51 -4.67 6.85 7.19
N SER A 52 -5.35 7.96 7.48
CA SER A 52 -6.79 8.10 7.43
C SER A 52 -7.20 8.95 6.23
N PHE A 53 -8.02 8.38 5.34
CA PHE A 53 -8.48 9.06 4.14
C PHE A 53 -9.68 9.96 4.45
N SER A 54 -9.84 11.02 3.66
CA SER A 54 -10.97 11.96 3.77
C SER A 54 -12.20 11.48 2.99
N PHE A 55 -13.08 12.41 2.63
CA PHE A 55 -14.39 12.19 2.05
C PHE A 55 -14.43 12.17 0.52
N GLN A 56 -13.38 12.72 -0.11
CA GLN A 56 -13.13 12.54 -1.54
C GLN A 56 -11.99 11.54 -1.74
N GLU A 57 -12.03 10.87 -2.89
CA GLU A 57 -11.07 9.85 -3.25
C GLU A 57 -9.64 10.39 -3.26
N SER A 58 -8.84 9.98 -2.28
CA SER A 58 -7.40 10.25 -2.23
C SER A 58 -6.63 8.99 -2.54
N ARG A 59 -5.40 9.13 -3.04
CA ARG A 59 -4.53 8.00 -3.41
C ARG A 59 -3.18 8.09 -2.71
N PHE A 60 -2.71 6.94 -2.24
CA PHE A 60 -1.38 6.73 -1.70
C PHE A 60 -0.68 5.66 -2.54
N PHE A 61 0.40 6.06 -3.21
CA PHE A 61 1.26 5.20 -4.02
C PHE A 61 2.55 4.92 -3.26
N LEU A 62 3.01 3.69 -3.33
CA LEU A 62 4.30 3.25 -2.83
C LEU A 62 5.00 2.42 -3.90
N THR A 63 6.21 2.83 -4.28
CA THR A 63 7.06 2.16 -5.27
C THR A 63 8.28 1.61 -4.57
N ILE A 64 8.55 0.32 -4.79
CA ILE A 64 9.67 -0.39 -4.18
C ILE A 64 10.57 -0.91 -5.29
N ASP A 65 11.82 -0.45 -5.28
CA ASP A 65 12.90 -1.01 -6.10
C ASP A 65 13.44 -2.29 -5.44
N LEU A 66 13.06 -3.44 -6.02
CA LEU A 66 13.39 -4.77 -5.47
C LEU A 66 14.90 -5.03 -5.47
N LEU A 67 15.62 -4.48 -6.45
CA LEU A 67 17.08 -4.61 -6.52
C LEU A 67 17.76 -3.82 -5.41
N LYS A 68 17.34 -2.57 -5.18
CA LYS A 68 17.86 -1.73 -4.08
C LYS A 68 17.54 -2.29 -2.70
N LYS A 69 16.46 -3.05 -2.57
CA LYS A 69 16.15 -3.79 -1.33
C LYS A 69 16.98 -5.08 -1.16
N GLY A 70 17.88 -5.37 -2.09
CA GLY A 70 18.83 -6.48 -2.00
C GLY A 70 18.33 -7.80 -2.59
N ILE A 71 17.30 -7.78 -3.44
CA ILE A 71 16.82 -8.96 -4.16
C ILE A 71 17.50 -8.99 -5.53
N PRO A 72 18.41 -9.94 -5.80
CA PRO A 72 19.10 -10.01 -7.08
C PRO A 72 18.15 -10.23 -8.26
N GLY A 73 18.48 -9.66 -9.41
CA GLY A 73 17.65 -9.76 -10.62
C GLY A 73 17.52 -11.20 -11.14
N ASP A 74 18.59 -11.99 -11.05
CA ASP A 74 18.59 -13.43 -11.40
C ASP A 74 17.66 -14.24 -10.48
N VAL A 75 17.60 -13.92 -9.18
CA VAL A 75 16.62 -14.51 -8.25
C VAL A 75 15.19 -14.16 -8.70
N LEU A 76 14.92 -12.90 -9.05
CA LEU A 76 13.61 -12.49 -9.56
C LEU A 76 13.26 -13.16 -10.90
N ASP A 77 14.24 -13.36 -11.78
CA ASP A 77 14.02 -13.85 -13.14
C ASP A 77 13.89 -15.39 -13.22
N PHE A 78 14.69 -16.12 -12.43
CA PHE A 78 14.78 -17.57 -12.48
C PHE A 78 14.09 -18.27 -11.31
N VAL A 79 14.26 -17.77 -10.08
CA VAL A 79 13.62 -18.36 -8.89
C VAL A 79 12.17 -17.90 -8.76
N ARG A 80 11.90 -16.64 -9.12
CA ARG A 80 10.57 -16.00 -9.06
C ARG A 80 9.88 -16.23 -7.70
N PRO A 81 10.54 -15.85 -6.58
CA PRO A 81 10.00 -16.06 -5.25
C PRO A 81 8.63 -15.40 -5.13
N LYS A 82 7.76 -15.97 -4.28
CA LYS A 82 6.45 -15.36 -4.02
C LYS A 82 6.67 -13.99 -3.38
N ILE A 83 5.96 -12.98 -3.90
CA ILE A 83 5.94 -11.64 -3.33
C ILE A 83 4.57 -11.46 -2.67
N ARG A 84 4.53 -11.37 -1.35
CA ARG A 84 3.32 -11.10 -0.58
C ARG A 84 3.37 -9.68 -0.05
N ILE A 85 2.31 -8.93 -0.28
CA ILE A 85 2.09 -7.60 0.29
C ILE A 85 0.94 -7.72 1.27
N THR A 86 1.12 -7.28 2.50
CA THR A 86 0.05 -7.17 3.50
C THR A 86 -0.02 -5.75 4.05
N GLN A 87 -1.22 -5.36 4.50
CA GLN A 87 -1.46 -4.13 5.25
C GLN A 87 -2.67 -4.36 6.17
N LYS A 88 -2.73 -3.60 7.26
CA LYS A 88 -3.93 -3.54 8.10
C LYS A 88 -4.83 -2.41 7.65
N VAL A 89 -6.13 -2.67 7.69
CA VAL A 89 -7.18 -1.73 7.25
C VAL A 89 -8.27 -1.62 8.32
N ASN A 90 -8.90 -0.45 8.41
CA ASN A 90 -10.04 -0.21 9.31
C ASN A 90 -10.90 0.95 8.77
N HIS A 91 -12.03 1.24 9.40
CA HIS A 91 -12.91 2.38 9.14
C HIS A 91 -13.41 2.98 10.46
N ARG A 92 -14.29 3.99 10.42
CA ARG A 92 -15.00 4.45 11.61
C ARG A 92 -16.38 3.79 11.67
N ARG A 93 -16.76 3.33 12.86
CA ARG A 93 -18.07 2.68 13.09
C ARG A 93 -19.26 3.51 12.62
N ASP A 94 -19.20 4.83 12.73
CA ASP A 94 -20.29 5.74 12.38
C ASP A 94 -20.25 6.22 10.92
N CYS A 95 -19.36 5.72 10.06
CA CYS A 95 -19.25 6.16 8.67
C CYS A 95 -18.93 4.99 7.73
N SER A 96 -19.70 4.85 6.66
CA SER A 96 -19.36 3.92 5.60
C SER A 96 -18.15 4.41 4.80
N ALA A 97 -17.33 3.47 4.33
CA ALA A 97 -16.06 3.76 3.68
C ALA A 97 -15.75 2.75 2.57
N ARG A 98 -14.89 3.14 1.63
CA ARG A 98 -14.34 2.25 0.60
C ARG A 98 -12.83 2.40 0.51
N LEU A 99 -12.15 1.26 0.37
CA LEU A 99 -10.74 1.17 0.07
C LEU A 99 -10.51 0.23 -1.13
N LEU A 100 -9.81 0.71 -2.14
CA LEU A 100 -9.17 -0.10 -3.16
C LEU A 100 -7.70 -0.28 -2.78
N PHE A 101 -7.26 -1.52 -2.67
CA PHE A 101 -5.88 -1.92 -2.47
C PHE A 101 -5.41 -2.67 -3.72
N ALA A 102 -4.43 -2.13 -4.42
CA ALA A 102 -3.90 -2.71 -5.65
C ALA A 102 -2.38 -2.78 -5.61
N ALA A 103 -1.82 -3.74 -6.33
CA ALA A 103 -0.39 -3.87 -6.50
C ALA A 103 -0.04 -4.31 -7.92
N GLN A 104 1.18 -3.98 -8.33
CA GLN A 104 1.65 -4.20 -9.68
C GLN A 104 3.16 -4.51 -9.70
N LEU A 105 3.56 -5.49 -10.52
CA LEU A 105 4.95 -5.84 -10.75
C LEU A 105 5.43 -5.33 -12.10
N ASN A 106 6.56 -4.63 -12.09
CA ASN A 106 6.99 -3.80 -13.21
C ASN A 106 8.47 -3.99 -13.52
N SER A 107 8.82 -3.95 -14.81
CA SER A 107 10.22 -4.05 -15.25
C SER A 107 10.98 -2.73 -15.09
N GLU A 108 10.29 -1.63 -15.32
CA GLU A 108 10.83 -0.28 -15.20
C GLU A 108 10.16 0.47 -14.05
N ARG A 109 10.72 1.63 -13.71
CA ARG A 109 10.20 2.48 -12.64
C ARG A 109 9.10 3.38 -13.18
N PHE A 110 7.88 3.16 -12.71
CA PHE A 110 6.74 4.05 -12.91
C PHE A 110 5.86 4.05 -11.66
N LEU A 111 4.95 5.01 -11.52
CA LEU A 111 4.05 5.09 -10.35
C LEU A 111 2.93 4.04 -10.43
N TRP A 112 2.28 3.95 -11.58
CA TRP A 112 1.23 2.98 -11.89
C TRP A 112 1.06 2.92 -13.41
N ASP A 113 1.01 1.72 -13.99
CA ASP A 113 0.75 1.52 -15.42
C ASP A 113 -0.64 0.89 -15.60
N PRO A 114 -1.65 1.62 -16.10
CA PRO A 114 -2.97 1.05 -16.33
C PRO A 114 -2.99 -0.15 -17.29
N GLU A 115 -1.97 -0.30 -18.14
CA GLU A 115 -1.84 -1.38 -19.13
C GLU A 115 -0.94 -2.53 -18.65
N GLY A 116 -0.38 -2.42 -17.43
CA GLY A 116 0.62 -3.36 -16.96
C GLY A 116 0.04 -4.74 -16.70
N LYS A 117 0.69 -5.74 -17.29
CA LYS A 117 0.16 -7.13 -17.39
C LYS A 117 0.17 -7.92 -16.07
N VAL A 118 0.88 -7.45 -15.05
CA VAL A 118 1.02 -8.16 -13.76
C VAL A 118 0.48 -7.27 -12.65
N GLN A 119 -0.84 -7.17 -12.59
CA GLN A 119 -1.58 -6.37 -11.62
C GLN A 119 -2.57 -7.26 -10.86
N LYS A 120 -2.78 -6.94 -9.58
CA LYS A 120 -3.85 -7.52 -8.75
C LYS A 120 -4.46 -6.42 -7.89
N GLU A 121 -5.74 -6.56 -7.59
CA GLU A 121 -6.46 -5.61 -6.75
C GLU A 121 -7.52 -6.30 -5.88
N LYS A 122 -7.84 -5.65 -4.77
CA LYS A 122 -8.91 -6.01 -3.85
C LYS A 122 -9.62 -4.74 -3.40
N THR A 123 -10.94 -4.80 -3.33
CA THR A 123 -11.76 -3.72 -2.76
C THR A 123 -12.33 -4.18 -1.43
N ARG A 124 -12.30 -3.29 -0.44
CA ARG A 124 -13.01 -3.44 0.84
C ARG A 124 -13.98 -2.29 1.00
N GLU A 125 -15.23 -2.62 1.31
CA GLU A 125 -16.28 -1.64 1.62
C GLU A 125 -16.80 -1.95 3.02
N TRP A 126 -17.10 -0.90 3.77
CA TRP A 126 -17.71 -0.99 5.09
C TRP A 126 -19.01 -0.22 5.11
N GLU A 127 -20.02 -0.81 5.73
CA GLU A 127 -21.30 -0.17 6.00
C GLU A 127 -21.23 0.67 7.27
N GLN A 128 -22.19 1.58 7.43
CA GLN A 128 -22.33 2.35 8.65
C GLN A 128 -22.80 1.44 9.80
N TRP A 129 -22.37 1.77 11.02
CA TRP A 129 -22.71 1.09 12.27
C TRP A 129 -22.17 -0.33 12.43
N VAL A 130 -21.20 -0.70 11.60
CA VAL A 130 -20.41 -1.93 11.75
C VAL A 130 -19.21 -1.65 12.64
N ASP A 131 -18.86 -2.60 13.50
CA ASP A 131 -17.76 -2.41 14.44
C ASP A 131 -16.42 -2.23 13.70
N ALA A 132 -15.64 -1.27 14.20
CA ALA A 132 -14.40 -0.84 13.59
C ALA A 132 -13.22 -1.67 14.09
N GLU A 133 -12.99 -2.82 13.46
CA GLU A 133 -11.87 -3.71 13.76
C GLU A 133 -10.76 -3.60 12.72
N TRP A 134 -9.51 -3.75 13.17
CA TRP A 134 -8.37 -3.83 12.26
C TRP A 134 -8.36 -5.19 11.58
N GLU A 135 -8.43 -5.19 10.26
CA GLU A 135 -8.41 -6.38 9.41
C GLU A 135 -7.12 -6.41 8.59
N GLU A 136 -6.63 -7.60 8.23
CA GLU A 136 -5.51 -7.73 7.29
C GLU A 136 -6.02 -7.88 5.85
N MET A 137 -5.48 -7.08 4.93
CA MET A 137 -5.62 -7.27 3.49
C MET A 137 -4.28 -7.69 2.88
N SER A 138 -4.32 -8.62 1.93
CA SER A 138 -3.11 -9.14 1.29
C SER A 138 -3.23 -9.30 -0.22
N ILE A 139 -2.14 -9.09 -0.95
CA ILE A 139 -1.97 -9.41 -2.36
C ILE A 139 -0.73 -10.28 -2.50
N GLU A 140 -0.81 -11.34 -3.30
CA GLU A 140 0.33 -12.23 -3.55
C GLU A 140 0.61 -12.35 -5.05
N PHE A 141 1.88 -12.33 -5.43
CA PHE A 141 2.36 -12.65 -6.76
C PHE A 141 3.23 -13.91 -6.72
N SER A 142 3.07 -14.75 -7.73
CA SER A 142 3.82 -15.99 -7.93
C SER A 142 3.85 -16.29 -9.42
N GLY A 143 4.94 -16.88 -9.92
CA GLY A 143 5.05 -17.25 -11.33
C GLY A 143 5.00 -16.07 -12.30
N TYR A 144 5.40 -14.87 -11.85
CA TYR A 144 5.50 -13.69 -12.71
C TYR A 144 6.58 -13.87 -13.80
N PRO A 145 6.50 -13.14 -14.92
CA PRO A 145 7.51 -13.20 -15.98
C PRO A 145 8.87 -12.69 -15.48
N SER A 146 9.94 -13.02 -16.22
CA SER A 146 11.26 -12.42 -16.02
C SER A 146 11.24 -10.92 -16.32
N GLY A 147 12.19 -10.19 -15.73
CA GLY A 147 12.40 -8.77 -15.95
C GLY A 147 11.75 -7.87 -14.89
N ILE A 148 11.07 -8.42 -13.90
CA ILE A 148 10.47 -7.64 -12.80
C ILE A 148 11.56 -7.01 -11.93
N ARG A 149 11.46 -5.70 -11.69
CA ARG A 149 12.41 -4.93 -10.86
C ARG A 149 11.72 -4.04 -9.82
N HIS A 150 10.46 -3.68 -10.04
CA HIS A 150 9.71 -2.78 -9.18
C HIS A 150 8.40 -3.41 -8.74
N LEU A 151 8.00 -3.10 -7.52
CA LEU A 151 6.67 -3.37 -6.96
C LEU A 151 6.01 -2.02 -6.69
N ASN A 152 4.87 -1.76 -7.32
CA ASN A 152 4.01 -0.63 -7.01
C ASN A 152 2.82 -1.08 -6.20
N ILE A 153 2.45 -0.29 -5.20
CA ILE A 153 1.30 -0.47 -4.34
C ILE A 153 0.48 0.81 -4.40
N LEU A 154 -0.83 0.66 -4.62
CA LEU A 154 -1.81 1.74 -4.65
C LEU A 154 -2.87 1.47 -3.59
N ASN A 155 -3.08 2.46 -2.72
CA ASN A 155 -4.27 2.56 -1.89
C ASN A 155 -5.09 3.76 -2.35
N GLN A 156 -6.36 3.54 -2.64
CA GLN A 156 -7.31 4.56 -3.05
C GLN A 156 -8.54 4.48 -2.15
N GLY A 157 -8.83 5.56 -1.42
CA GLY A 157 -9.82 5.54 -0.35
C GLY A 157 -10.64 6.80 -0.24
N SER A 158 -11.88 6.64 0.20
CA SER A 158 -12.78 7.73 0.59
C SER A 158 -13.82 7.22 1.58
N ASP A 159 -14.43 8.14 2.32
CA ASP A 159 -15.73 7.87 2.93
C ASP A 159 -16.83 7.70 1.85
N ARG A 160 -18.03 7.32 2.29
CA ARG A 160 -19.23 7.22 1.44
C ARG A 160 -20.36 8.16 1.85
N LEU A 161 -20.17 8.99 2.88
CA LEU A 161 -21.18 9.92 3.40
C LEU A 161 -20.86 11.39 3.10
N PHE A 162 -19.71 11.65 2.46
CA PHE A 162 -19.19 12.97 2.15
C PHE A 162 -19.04 13.87 3.40
N TRP A 163 -18.61 13.28 4.52
CA TRP A 163 -18.48 13.99 5.79
C TRP A 163 -17.13 14.66 5.88
N LYS A 164 -17.14 15.99 5.96
CA LYS A 164 -15.91 16.78 6.10
C LYS A 164 -15.07 16.26 7.27
N GLY A 165 -13.78 16.04 7.02
CA GLY A 165 -12.82 15.42 7.93
C GLY A 165 -12.24 14.10 7.40
N PHE A 166 -11.79 13.25 8.30
CA PHE A 166 -11.07 11.99 8.00
C PHE A 166 -11.88 10.77 8.43
N TYR A 167 -13.04 10.61 7.78
CA TYR A 167 -14.03 9.58 8.08
C TYR A 167 -13.92 8.35 7.15
N GLY A 168 -13.03 8.42 6.15
CA GLY A 168 -12.79 7.34 5.20
C GLY A 168 -12.01 6.17 5.81
N PRO A 169 -11.51 5.25 4.95
CA PRO A 169 -10.74 4.11 5.42
C PRO A 169 -9.43 4.54 6.08
N LYS A 170 -8.89 3.63 6.88
CA LYS A 170 -7.58 3.73 7.52
C LYS A 170 -6.69 2.60 7.05
N ILE A 171 -5.41 2.87 6.84
CA ILE A 171 -4.40 1.85 6.51
C ILE A 171 -3.14 2.01 7.36
N THR A 172 -2.48 0.90 7.69
CA THR A 172 -1.20 0.87 8.43
C THR A 172 -0.48 -0.47 8.24
N ASP A 173 0.67 -0.64 8.89
CA ASP A 173 1.43 -1.89 8.97
C ASP A 173 1.72 -2.53 7.60
N PHE A 174 2.19 -1.72 6.64
CA PHE A 174 2.60 -2.23 5.33
C PHE A 174 3.76 -3.21 5.48
N LYS A 175 3.60 -4.41 4.96
CA LYS A 175 4.64 -5.44 4.99
C LYS A 175 4.77 -6.07 3.61
N ILE A 176 6.00 -6.18 3.13
CA ILE A 176 6.31 -6.90 1.90
C ILE A 176 7.19 -8.08 2.26
N GLU A 177 6.80 -9.28 1.87
CA GLU A 177 7.53 -10.51 2.12
C GLU A 177 7.92 -11.16 0.80
N ILE A 178 9.21 -11.43 0.65
CA ILE A 178 9.77 -12.25 -0.42
C ILE A 178 9.96 -13.65 0.14
N ILE A 179 9.21 -14.61 -0.39
CA ILE A 179 9.12 -15.97 0.15
C ILE A 179 9.74 -16.91 -0.87
N MET A 180 10.87 -17.52 -0.51
CA MET A 180 11.56 -18.47 -1.37
C MET A 180 10.72 -19.75 -1.50
N PRO A 181 10.71 -20.40 -2.68
CA PRO A 181 10.06 -21.69 -2.82
C PRO A 181 10.70 -22.71 -1.87
N SER A 182 9.89 -23.62 -1.33
CA SER A 182 10.38 -24.76 -0.56
C SER A 182 11.22 -25.65 -1.47
N CYS A 183 12.47 -25.90 -1.08
CA CYS A 183 13.29 -26.95 -1.71
C CYS A 183 12.74 -28.34 -1.42
#